data_AF-A0A6M1DKB3-F1
#
_entry.id   AF-A0A6M1DKB3-F1
#
_cell.length_a   1.000
_cell.length_b   1.000
_cell.length_c   1.000
_cell.angle_alpha   90.00
_cell.angle_beta   90.00
_cell.angle_gamma   90.00
#
_symmetry.space_group_name_H-M   'P 1'
#
loop_
_entity.id
_entity.type
_entity.pdbx_description
1 polymer ?
#
loop_
_entity_poly.entity_id
_entity_poly.type
_entity_poly.pdbx_seq_one_letter_code
_entity_poly.pdbx_strand_id
1 'polypeptide(L)'
;ATAAGSYFGAKFTLLPMFRIPVKLQKVSKASPLTQDLQRAKRRFRLGMLIFLLCVTWSLFTLFKSPKLGMAMLFGIGFGLLIERAQICFTSAFRDVWITGRTQMAKAIILGMAVSAIGIYSYVQLGAEPKIFWAGPNAVIGGLLFGFGIV
;
A
#
# COMPACT_ATOMS: atom_id res chain seq x y z
N ALA A 1 4.96 11.62 12.80
CA ALA A 1 5.81 10.51 13.25
C ALA A 1 6.40 9.72 12.08
N THR A 2 5.59 9.02 11.28
CA THR A 2 6.07 8.15 10.19
C THR A 2 6.94 8.85 9.15
N ALA A 3 6.58 10.06 8.71
CA ALA A 3 7.41 10.84 7.79
C ALA A 3 8.81 11.12 8.36
N ALA A 4 8.89 11.52 9.63
CA ALA A 4 10.16 11.73 10.32
C ALA A 4 10.96 10.42 10.46
N GLY A 5 10.31 9.32 10.84
CA GLY A 5 10.94 7.99 10.91
C GLY A 5 11.54 7.57 9.57
N SER A 6 10.79 7.77 8.47
CA SER A 6 11.24 7.46 7.11
C SER A 6 12.40 8.33 6.63
N TYR A 7 12.46 9.59 7.07
CA TYR A 7 13.60 10.47 6.81
C TYR A 7 14.87 9.97 7.51
N PHE A 8 14.76 9.59 8.79
CA PHE A 8 15.89 9.00 9.53
C PHE A 8 16.31 7.64 8.95
N GLY A 9 15.36 6.79 8.57
CA GLY A 9 15.63 5.50 7.90
C GLY A 9 16.32 5.70 6.55
N ALA A 10 15.85 6.63 5.73
CA ALA A 10 16.50 6.99 4.46
C ALA A 10 17.94 7.49 4.67
N LYS A 11 18.17 8.34 5.67
CA LYS A 11 19.52 8.83 5.97
C LYS A 11 20.45 7.72 6.48
N PHE A 12 19.91 6.79 7.27
CA PHE A 12 20.65 5.64 7.80
C PHE A 12 21.05 4.65 6.70
N THR A 13 20.13 4.32 5.79
CA THR A 13 20.40 3.41 4.65
C THR A 13 21.39 3.99 3.64
N LEU A 14 21.53 5.32 3.58
CA LEU A 14 22.50 6.01 2.74
C LEU A 14 23.92 6.06 3.32
N LEU A 15 24.15 5.57 4.55
CA LEU A 15 25.48 5.50 5.14
C LEU A 15 26.41 4.60 4.31
N PRO A 16 27.71 4.93 4.21
CA PRO A 16 28.67 4.21 3.38
C PRO A 16 28.81 2.72 3.74
N MET A 17 28.46 2.33 4.96
CA MET A 17 28.41 0.94 5.41
C MET A 17 27.33 0.11 4.71
N PHE A 18 26.17 0.69 4.38
CA PHE A 18 25.03 -0.02 3.79
C PHE A 18 24.91 0.15 2.27
N ARG A 19 25.70 1.08 1.70
CA ARG A 19 25.69 1.35 0.27
C ARG A 19 26.49 0.28 -0.48
N ILE A 20 25.78 -0.73 -0.98
CA ILE A 20 26.39 -1.75 -1.84
C ILE A 20 27.00 -1.06 -3.08
N PRO A 21 28.28 -1.27 -3.40
CA PRO A 21 28.89 -0.73 -4.61
C PRO A 21 28.33 -1.48 -5.82
N VAL A 22 27.21 -1.01 -6.36
CA VAL A 22 26.64 -1.56 -7.59
C VAL A 22 27.55 -1.15 -8.74
N LYS A 23 28.33 -2.09 -9.26
CA LYS A 23 29.07 -1.92 -10.51
C LYS A 23 28.06 -1.95 -11.67
N LEU A 24 27.77 -0.79 -12.25
CA LEU A 24 26.91 -0.70 -13.43
C LEU A 24 27.64 -1.35 -14.63
N GLN A 25 27.17 -2.51 -15.05
CA GLN A 25 27.66 -3.17 -16.27
C GLN A 25 26.86 -2.66 -17.46
N LYS A 26 27.55 -2.05 -18.44
CA LYS A 26 26.90 -1.51 -19.65
C LYS A 26 26.41 -2.67 -20.52
N VAL A 27 25.10 -2.88 -20.56
CA VAL A 27 24.46 -3.89 -21.41
C VAL A 27 24.16 -3.26 -22.77
N SER A 28 24.60 -3.89 -23.85
CA SER A 28 24.48 -3.34 -25.22
C SER A 28 23.12 -3.58 -25.88
N LYS A 29 22.29 -4.45 -25.31
CA LYS A 29 20.91 -4.71 -25.76
C LYS A 29 20.02 -4.92 -24.54
N ALA A 30 18.83 -4.31 -24.55
CA ALA A 30 17.81 -4.63 -23.55
C ALA A 30 17.50 -6.14 -23.65
N SER A 31 17.56 -6.86 -22.53
CA SER A 31 17.11 -8.24 -22.51
C SER A 31 15.65 -8.27 -22.94
N PRO A 32 15.25 -9.08 -23.94
CA PRO A 32 13.84 -9.22 -24.26
C PRO A 32 13.13 -9.76 -23.02
N LEU A 33 12.05 -9.11 -22.63
CA LEU A 33 11.12 -9.64 -21.65
C LEU A 33 10.53 -10.93 -22.24
N THR A 34 11.12 -12.08 -21.96
CA THR A 34 10.55 -13.39 -22.26
C THR A 34 9.32 -13.59 -21.38
N GLN A 35 8.20 -12.99 -21.78
CA GLN A 35 6.91 -13.22 -21.15
C GLN A 35 6.29 -14.45 -21.80
N ASP A 36 6.36 -15.58 -21.09
CA ASP A 36 5.60 -16.77 -21.46
C ASP A 36 4.09 -16.48 -21.37
N LEU A 37 3.47 -16.21 -22.51
CA LEU A 37 2.03 -15.92 -22.61
C LEU A 37 1.18 -17.05 -22.01
N GLN A 38 1.62 -18.31 -22.17
CA GLN A 38 0.93 -19.46 -21.57
C GLN A 38 1.01 -19.47 -20.05
N ARG A 39 2.17 -19.13 -19.46
CA ARG A 39 2.33 -19.04 -18.01
C ARG A 39 1.51 -17.88 -17.44
N ALA A 40 1.49 -16.73 -18.12
CA ALA A 40 0.66 -15.58 -17.74
C ALA A 40 -0.84 -15.94 -17.75
N LYS A 41 -1.33 -16.57 -18.83
CA LYS A 41 -2.74 -17.01 -18.94
C LYS A 41 -3.12 -18.05 -17.89
N ARG A 42 -2.20 -18.95 -17.50
CA ARG A 42 -2.44 -19.93 -16.42
C ARG A 42 -2.53 -19.24 -15.05
N ARG A 43 -1.59 -18.34 -14.73
CA ARG A 43 -1.59 -17.57 -13.47
C ARG A 43 -2.85 -16.69 -13.37
N PHE A 44 -3.25 -16.05 -14.46
CA PHE A 44 -4.47 -15.26 -14.51
C PHE A 44 -5.73 -16.10 -14.26
N ARG A 45 -5.85 -17.28 -14.90
CA ARG A 45 -6.98 -18.19 -14.65
C ARG A 45 -7.03 -18.67 -13.19
N LEU A 46 -5.88 -19.02 -12.62
CA LEU A 46 -5.79 -19.41 -11.19
C LEU A 46 -6.19 -18.25 -10.28
N GLY A 47 -5.71 -17.03 -10.56
CA GLY A 47 -6.10 -15.83 -9.82
C GLY A 47 -7.60 -15.54 -9.90
N MET A 48 -8.19 -15.69 -11.08
CA MET A 48 -9.64 -15.50 -11.28
C MET A 48 -10.48 -16.56 -10.55
N LEU A 49 -10.00 -17.80 -10.49
CA LEU A 49 -10.66 -18.87 -9.74
C LEU A 49 -10.63 -18.60 -8.23
N ILE A 50 -9.46 -18.21 -7.69
CA ILE A 50 -9.33 -17.84 -6.28
C ILE A 50 -10.19 -16.62 -5.96
N PHE A 51 -10.20 -15.61 -6.83
CA PHE A 51 -11.02 -14.41 -6.65
C PHE A 51 -12.51 -14.75 -6.57
N LEU A 52 -13.03 -15.57 -7.49
CA LEU A 52 -14.43 -16.02 -7.47
C LEU A 52 -14.75 -16.82 -6.20
N LEU A 53 -13.86 -17.72 -5.75
CA LEU A 53 -14.02 -18.44 -4.49
C LEU A 53 -14.09 -17.49 -3.29
N CYS A 54 -13.20 -16.50 -3.22
CA CYS A 54 -13.21 -15.51 -2.14
C CYS A 54 -14.47 -14.63 -2.16
N VAL A 55 -14.95 -14.22 -3.34
CA VAL A 55 -16.17 -13.39 -3.47
C VAL A 55 -17.41 -14.20 -3.10
N THR A 56 -17.54 -15.43 -3.60
CA THR A 56 -18.66 -16.32 -3.25
C THR A 56 -18.67 -16.65 -1.76
N TRP A 57 -17.51 -16.92 -1.17
CA TRP A 57 -17.37 -17.11 0.28
C TRP A 57 -17.77 -15.85 1.06
N SER A 58 -17.35 -14.68 0.60
CA SER A 58 -17.69 -13.39 1.21
C SER A 58 -19.19 -13.07 1.13
N LEU A 59 -19.85 -13.44 0.03
CA LEU A 59 -21.30 -13.32 -0.14
C LEU A 59 -22.03 -14.30 0.78
N PHE A 60 -21.55 -15.53 0.91
CA PHE A 60 -22.12 -16.51 1.83
C PHE A 60 -22.00 -16.08 3.30
N THR A 61 -20.85 -15.54 3.71
CA THR A 61 -20.66 -14.99 5.06
C THR A 61 -21.47 -13.73 5.30
N LEU A 62 -21.83 -12.96 4.25
CA LEU A 62 -22.74 -11.82 4.36
C LEU A 62 -24.13 -12.24 4.88
N PHE A 63 -24.67 -13.36 4.38
CA PHE A 63 -25.98 -13.86 4.80
C PHE A 63 -25.99 -14.37 6.25
N LYS A 64 -24.85 -14.86 6.77
CA LYS A 64 -24.75 -15.32 8.17
C LYS A 64 -24.35 -14.21 9.15
N SER A 65 -23.48 -13.30 8.72
CA SER A 65 -22.89 -12.27 9.56
C SER A 65 -22.55 -11.04 8.71
N PRO A 66 -23.49 -10.07 8.57
CA PRO A 66 -23.38 -9.00 7.59
C PRO A 66 -22.14 -8.12 7.79
N LYS A 67 -21.69 -7.93 9.03
CA LYS A 67 -20.47 -7.17 9.34
C LYS A 67 -19.20 -7.81 8.78
N LEU A 68 -19.07 -9.13 8.89
CA LEU A 68 -17.89 -9.87 8.42
C LEU A 68 -17.89 -9.97 6.89
N GLY A 69 -19.04 -10.25 6.29
CA GLY A 69 -19.18 -10.32 4.83
C GLY A 69 -18.85 -8.99 4.15
N MET A 70 -19.33 -7.85 4.70
CA MET A 70 -18.96 -6.53 4.19
C MET A 70 -17.47 -6.25 4.33
N ALA A 71 -16.87 -6.55 5.48
CA ALA A 71 -15.43 -6.36 5.70
C ALA A 71 -14.58 -7.15 4.69
N MET A 72 -14.98 -8.39 4.36
CA MET A 72 -14.30 -9.22 3.36
C MET A 72 -14.46 -8.66 1.95
N LEU A 73 -15.67 -8.23 1.55
CA LEU A 73 -15.90 -7.63 0.22
C LEU A 73 -15.09 -6.34 0.03
N PHE A 74 -15.13 -5.43 1.01
CA PHE A 74 -14.33 -4.20 0.97
C PHE A 74 -12.83 -4.49 0.98
N GLY A 75 -12.38 -5.50 1.73
CA GLY A 75 -10.98 -5.93 1.75
C GLY A 75 -10.50 -6.44 0.40
N ILE A 76 -11.30 -7.28 -0.27
CA ILE A 76 -10.99 -7.78 -1.62
C ILE A 76 -10.94 -6.63 -2.64
N GLY A 77 -11.95 -5.75 -2.61
CA GLY A 77 -12.01 -4.60 -3.52
C GLY A 77 -10.82 -3.65 -3.32
N PHE A 78 -10.53 -3.30 -2.07
CA PHE A 78 -9.42 -2.42 -1.73
C PHE A 78 -8.05 -3.04 -2.08
N GLY A 79 -7.87 -4.35 -1.85
CA GLY A 79 -6.65 -5.06 -2.23
C GLY A 79 -6.38 -5.04 -3.73
N LEU A 80 -7.42 -5.26 -4.55
CA LEU A 80 -7.29 -5.16 -6.02
C LEU A 80 -6.95 -3.74 -6.48
N LEU A 81 -7.54 -2.72 -5.85
CA LEU A 81 -7.22 -1.33 -6.15
C LEU A 81 -5.75 -1.02 -5.84
N ILE A 82 -5.23 -1.49 -4.71
CA ILE A 82 -3.80 -1.30 -4.36
C ILE A 82 -2.87 -1.98 -5.37
N GLU A 83 -3.16 -3.23 -5.74
CA GLU A 83 -2.36 -3.98 -6.71
C GLU A 83 -2.30 -3.25 -8.06
N ARG A 84 -3.44 -2.76 -8.54
CA ARG A 84 -3.55 -2.13 -9.87
C ARG A 84 -3.05 -0.69 -9.89
N ALA A 85 -3.34 0.08 -8.86
CA ALA A 85 -2.87 1.46 -8.75
C ALA A 85 -1.41 1.55 -8.31
N GLN A 86 -0.78 0.43 -7.95
CA GLN A 86 0.60 0.36 -7.47
C GLN A 86 0.86 1.31 -6.29
N ILE A 87 -0.16 1.51 -5.45
CA ILE A 87 -0.07 2.42 -4.30
C ILE A 87 0.79 1.74 -3.25
N CYS A 88 2.03 2.21 -3.13
CA CYS A 88 2.96 1.70 -2.14
C CYS A 88 3.48 2.87 -1.29
N PHE A 89 3.14 2.86 0.00
CA PHE A 89 3.61 3.88 0.94
C PHE A 89 5.14 3.83 1.08
N THR A 90 5.75 2.64 0.94
CA THR A 90 7.22 2.47 1.04
C THR A 90 7.92 3.24 -0.07
N SER A 91 7.48 3.07 -1.32
CA SER A 91 8.06 3.78 -2.46
C SER A 91 7.74 5.26 -2.40
N ALA A 92 6.55 5.66 -1.95
CA ALA A 92 6.23 7.08 -1.81
C ALA A 92 7.19 7.81 -0.87
N PHE A 93 7.48 7.27 0.32
CA PHE A 93 8.41 7.91 1.25
C PHE A 93 9.86 7.81 0.78
N ARG A 94 10.32 6.63 0.36
CA ARG A 94 11.68 6.44 -0.13
C ARG A 94 11.97 7.32 -1.35
N ASP A 95 11.05 7.39 -2.30
CA ASP A 95 11.26 8.13 -3.55
C ASP A 95 11.27 9.65 -3.31
N VAL A 96 10.51 10.16 -2.32
CA VAL A 96 10.59 11.57 -1.89
C VAL A 96 11.96 11.89 -1.29
N TRP A 97 12.47 11.06 -0.38
CA TRP A 97 13.72 11.36 0.35
C TRP A 97 14.99 11.07 -0.45
N ILE A 98 15.02 9.98 -1.22
CA ILE A 98 16.22 9.53 -1.95
C ILE A 98 16.25 10.10 -3.37
N THR A 99 15.13 10.06 -4.09
CA THR A 99 15.09 10.41 -5.53
C THR A 99 14.43 11.76 -5.84
N GLY A 100 13.80 12.41 -4.86
CA GLY A 100 13.05 13.66 -5.02
C GLY A 100 11.75 13.52 -5.83
N ARG A 101 11.29 12.31 -6.18
CA ARG A 101 10.07 12.10 -6.96
C ARG A 101 8.84 12.11 -6.05
N THR A 102 7.91 13.01 -6.30
CA THR A 102 6.74 13.26 -5.43
C THR A 102 5.41 12.75 -5.97
N GLN A 103 5.37 12.12 -7.15
CA GLN A 103 4.12 11.72 -7.81
C GLN A 103 3.25 10.80 -6.93
N MET A 104 3.86 9.75 -6.37
CA MET A 104 3.14 8.80 -5.50
C MET A 104 2.72 9.44 -4.17
N ALA A 105 3.56 10.31 -3.60
CA ALA A 105 3.23 11.04 -2.38
C ALA A 105 2.04 11.99 -2.57
N LYS A 106 1.99 12.72 -3.69
CA LYS A 106 0.85 13.59 -4.04
C LYS A 106 -0.45 12.80 -4.17
N ALA A 107 -0.41 11.66 -4.86
CA ALA A 107 -1.58 10.79 -5.01
C ALA A 107 -2.10 10.30 -3.65
N ILE A 108 -1.21 9.89 -2.74
CA ILE A 108 -1.57 9.44 -1.39
C ILE A 108 -2.17 10.59 -0.56
N ILE A 109 -1.57 11.77 -0.58
CA ILE A 109 -2.09 12.94 0.16
C ILE A 109 -3.48 13.32 -0.34
N LEU A 110 -3.69 13.35 -1.66
CA LEU A 110 -5.00 13.62 -2.26
C LEU A 110 -6.04 12.56 -1.84
N GLY A 111 -5.66 11.28 -1.88
CA GLY A 111 -6.53 10.18 -1.45
C GLY A 111 -6.93 10.27 0.03
N MET A 112 -5.99 10.63 0.91
CA MET A 112 -6.29 10.89 2.33
C MET A 112 -7.21 12.09 2.52
N ALA A 113 -7.01 13.17 1.76
CA ALA A 113 -7.87 14.35 1.84
C ALA A 113 -9.32 14.05 1.42
N VAL A 114 -9.51 13.36 0.29
CA VAL A 114 -10.84 12.93 -0.18
C VAL A 114 -11.50 11.98 0.85
N SER A 115 -10.72 11.05 1.42
CA SER A 115 -11.22 10.13 2.45
C SER A 115 -11.66 10.87 3.72
N ALA A 116 -10.90 11.88 4.16
CA ALA A 116 -11.25 12.68 5.33
C ALA A 116 -12.55 13.45 5.12
N ILE A 117 -12.74 14.07 3.94
CA ILE A 117 -13.98 14.76 3.59
C ILE A 117 -15.15 13.77 3.55
N GLY A 118 -14.96 12.61 2.95
CA GLY A 118 -15.97 11.55 2.88
C GLY A 118 -16.41 11.11 4.28
N ILE A 119 -15.47 10.76 5.16
CA ILE A 119 -15.78 10.34 6.53
C ILE A 119 -16.47 11.47 7.30
N TYR A 120 -15.98 12.70 7.19
CA TYR A 120 -16.59 13.86 7.85
C TYR A 120 -18.07 14.04 7.43
N SER A 121 -18.38 13.87 6.15
CA SER A 121 -19.77 13.95 5.67
C SER A 121 -20.67 12.88 6.30
N TYR A 122 -20.19 11.65 6.50
CA TYR A 122 -20.95 10.59 7.16
C TYR A 122 -21.11 10.82 8.66
N VAL A 123 -20.10 11.39 9.33
CA VAL A 123 -20.20 11.76 10.76
C VAL A 123 -21.27 12.81 10.97
N GLN A 124 -21.39 13.80 10.06
CA GLN A 124 -22.44 14.83 10.14
C GLN A 124 -23.85 14.27 9.90
N LEU A 125 -23.98 13.15 9.18
CA LEU A 125 -25.24 12.43 8.99
C LEU A 125 -25.61 11.54 10.20
N GLY A 126 -24.83 11.59 11.29
CA GLY A 126 -25.11 10.88 12.53
C GLY A 126 -24.36 9.55 12.71
N ALA A 127 -23.36 9.25 11.86
CA ALA A 127 -22.51 8.08 12.08
C ALA A 127 -21.55 8.32 13.26
N GLU A 128 -21.48 7.39 14.20
CA GLU A 128 -20.58 7.51 15.36
C GLU A 128 -19.10 7.46 14.94
N PRO A 129 -18.30 8.48 15.25
CA PRO A 129 -16.88 8.49 14.90
C PRO A 129 -16.10 7.58 15.83
N LYS A 130 -15.45 6.56 15.27
CA LYS A 130 -14.55 5.70 16.04
C LYS A 130 -13.16 6.34 16.15
N ILE A 131 -13.01 7.25 17.10
CA ILE A 131 -11.76 7.97 17.35
C ILE A 131 -10.91 7.17 18.36
N PHE A 132 -9.72 6.78 17.94
CA PHE A 132 -8.74 6.18 18.83
C PHE A 132 -7.83 7.26 19.42
N TRP A 133 -7.45 7.09 20.68
CA TRP A 133 -6.55 8.02 21.34
C TRP A 133 -5.16 7.99 20.68
N ALA A 134 -4.75 9.14 20.14
CA ALA A 134 -3.44 9.33 19.53
C ALA A 134 -2.39 9.63 20.63
N GLY A 135 -2.00 8.56 21.34
CA GLY A 135 -1.03 8.65 22.41
C GLY A 135 0.44 8.70 21.99
N PRO A 136 1.36 8.79 22.98
CA PRO A 136 2.80 8.63 22.75
C PRO A 136 3.17 7.31 22.04
N ASN A 137 2.40 6.25 22.31
CA ASN A 137 2.51 4.95 21.63
C ASN A 137 2.34 5.06 20.10
N ALA A 138 1.40 5.88 19.61
CA ALA A 138 1.22 6.11 18.18
C ALA A 138 2.41 6.89 17.57
N VAL A 139 3.01 7.80 18.34
CA VAL A 139 4.20 8.54 17.91
C VAL A 139 5.42 7.64 17.81
N ILE A 140 5.69 6.85 18.84
CA ILE A 140 6.81 5.90 18.88
C ILE A 140 6.64 4.83 17.80
N GLY A 141 5.44 4.23 17.72
CA GLY A 141 5.12 3.24 16.70
C GLY A 141 5.24 3.80 15.29
N GLY A 142 4.77 5.03 15.06
CA GLY A 142 4.93 5.71 13.78
C GLY A 142 6.39 5.97 13.41
N LEU A 143 7.23 6.36 14.36
CA LEU A 143 8.67 6.56 14.13
C LEU A 143 9.37 5.24 13.76
N LEU A 144 9.14 4.18 14.52
CA LEU A 144 9.74 2.85 14.27
C LEU A 144 9.25 2.25 12.95
N PHE A 145 7.95 2.34 12.68
CA PHE A 145 7.36 1.90 11.42
C PHE A 145 7.94 2.68 10.23
N GLY A 146 8.04 4.01 10.36
CA GLY A 146 8.63 4.86 9.33
C GLY A 146 10.11 4.55 9.10
N PHE A 147 10.86 4.22 10.15
CA PHE A 147 12.26 3.83 10.00
C PHE A 147 12.41 2.48 9.26
N GLY A 148 11.60 1.47 9.60
CA GLY A 148 11.73 0.12 9.03
C GLY A 148 11.18 -0.06 7.61
N ILE A 149 10.34 0.87 7.13
CA ILE A 149 9.72 0.77 5.81
C ILE A 149 10.65 1.25 4.66
N VAL A 150 11.74 1.95 4.99
CA VAL A 150 12.72 2.52 4.05
C VAL A 150 14.03 1.76 4.14
#